data_AF-A0A438KIE8-F1
#
_entry.id   AF-A0A438KIE8-F1
#
_cell.length_a   1.000
_cell.length_b   1.000
_cell.length_c   1.000
_cell.angle_alpha   90.00
_cell.angle_beta   90.00
_cell.angle_gamma   90.00
#
_symmetry.space_group_name_H-M   'P 1'
#
loop_
_entity.id
_entity.type
_entity.pdbx_description
1 polymer ?
#
loop_
_entity_poly.entity_id
_entity_poly.type
_entity_poly.pdbx_seq_one_letter_code
_entity_poly.pdbx_strand_id
1 'polypeptide(L)'
;MKFCKKYQEYMQAQEKKLPGVGFKKLKKILKRCRRDLQIQKGLEGVVDIPTCPHHCQVCDGTFFPSLLKEMSEIVGCFNERAQKLLDLHLASGVRKYYIWFKGKLQGNHVALIQEGKDLVTYAMINATAIRKILKKYDKVHYSKQGQAFKSQAQSMHMEILQSPWLCELMAFHINLRESKAKSRKAPALFDGCSLTFNDGKPSLSCELFDLVKLDIDLTCSICLDTVFDPVSLTCGHIFCYMCACSAASVTIVDGLKIAEPKEKCPLCREAGVYEGAVHLEELNILLSRSCHEYWEQRLQTERTERIQQAKEHWESQCRAFMGV
;
A
#
# COMPACT_ATOMS: atom_id res chain seq x y z
N MET A 1 -17.85 18.24 -11.41
CA MET A 1 -18.50 17.14 -12.16
C MET A 1 -17.53 16.29 -13.01
N LYS A 2 -16.34 16.79 -13.42
CA LYS A 2 -15.43 16.11 -14.36
C LYS A 2 -14.83 14.77 -13.87
N PHE A 3 -14.48 14.62 -12.58
CA PHE A 3 -13.78 13.42 -12.09
C PHE A 3 -14.61 12.12 -12.15
N CYS A 4 -15.88 12.13 -11.70
CA CYS A 4 -16.65 10.88 -11.69
C CYS A 4 -16.92 10.32 -13.09
N LYS A 5 -16.99 11.19 -14.10
CA LYS A 5 -17.11 10.78 -15.50
C LYS A 5 -15.80 10.14 -15.97
N LYS A 6 -14.66 10.84 -15.76
CA LYS A 6 -13.32 10.30 -16.05
C LYS A 6 -13.03 8.97 -15.36
N TYR A 7 -13.44 8.84 -14.08
CA TYR A 7 -13.31 7.59 -13.32
C TYR A 7 -14.12 6.46 -13.95
N GLN A 8 -15.37 6.72 -14.35
CA GLN A 8 -16.20 5.72 -15.02
C GLN A 8 -15.66 5.32 -16.39
N GLU A 9 -15.21 6.30 -17.18
CA GLU A 9 -14.55 6.06 -18.46
C GLU A 9 -13.28 5.21 -18.27
N TYR A 10 -12.44 5.53 -17.29
CA TYR A 10 -11.26 4.72 -16.93
C TYR A 10 -11.63 3.29 -16.55
N MET A 11 -12.63 3.10 -15.67
CA MET A 11 -13.06 1.76 -15.23
C MET A 11 -13.71 0.95 -16.36
N GLN A 12 -14.39 1.60 -17.32
CA GLN A 12 -15.01 0.96 -18.49
C GLN A 12 -13.99 0.60 -19.58
N ALA A 13 -12.90 1.36 -19.67
CA ALA A 13 -11.82 1.11 -20.63
C ALA A 13 -10.92 -0.08 -20.24
N GLN A 14 -11.05 -0.62 -19.02
CA GLN A 14 -10.29 -1.79 -18.58
C GLN A 14 -10.81 -3.05 -19.27
N GLU A 15 -9.92 -3.80 -19.93
CA GLU A 15 -10.26 -5.06 -20.61
C GLU A 15 -10.87 -6.11 -19.67
N LYS A 16 -10.43 -6.11 -18.40
CA LYS A 16 -10.98 -6.95 -17.34
C LYS A 16 -11.87 -6.09 -16.43
N LYS A 17 -13.00 -6.64 -16.00
CA LYS A 17 -13.91 -5.97 -15.05
C LYS A 17 -13.23 -5.88 -13.68
N LEU A 18 -12.56 -4.76 -13.41
CA LEU A 18 -11.90 -4.50 -12.12
C LEU A 18 -12.90 -3.98 -11.08
N PRO A 19 -12.71 -4.33 -9.79
CA PRO A 19 -13.48 -3.72 -8.72
C PRO A 19 -13.18 -2.22 -8.65
N GLY A 20 -14.15 -1.44 -8.19
CA GLY A 20 -14.03 0.00 -8.14
C GLY A 20 -15.16 0.65 -7.35
N VAL A 21 -14.97 1.93 -7.04
CA VAL A 21 -15.91 2.72 -6.26
C VAL A 21 -17.23 2.89 -7.01
N GLY A 22 -18.29 2.37 -6.39
CA GLY A 22 -19.67 2.38 -6.86
C GLY A 22 -20.32 3.76 -6.75
N PHE A 23 -19.75 4.80 -7.37
CA PHE A 23 -20.23 6.20 -7.24
C PHE A 23 -21.73 6.36 -7.45
N LYS A 24 -22.34 5.65 -8.41
CA LYS A 24 -23.79 5.73 -8.64
C LYS A 24 -24.57 5.20 -7.44
N LYS A 25 -24.18 4.04 -6.90
CA LYS A 25 -24.77 3.41 -5.72
C LYS A 25 -24.58 4.27 -4.48
N LEU A 26 -23.34 4.62 -4.13
CA LEU A 26 -23.02 5.42 -2.95
C LEU A 26 -23.69 6.79 -2.96
N LYS A 27 -23.73 7.48 -4.13
CA LYS A 27 -24.45 8.76 -4.23
C LYS A 27 -25.96 8.61 -4.09
N LYS A 28 -26.56 7.48 -4.46
CA LYS A 28 -27.99 7.21 -4.22
C LYS A 28 -28.27 7.06 -2.73
N ILE A 29 -27.39 6.38 -1.99
CA ILE A 29 -27.49 6.25 -0.51
C ILE A 29 -27.46 7.65 0.14
N LEU A 30 -26.50 8.49 -0.22
CA LEU A 30 -26.41 9.87 0.28
C LEU A 30 -27.68 10.70 -0.03
N LYS A 31 -28.25 10.54 -1.23
CA LYS A 31 -29.50 11.23 -1.62
C LYS A 31 -30.71 10.72 -0.84
N ARG A 32 -30.76 9.43 -0.50
CA ARG A 32 -31.83 8.86 0.33
C ARG A 32 -31.77 9.44 1.74
N CYS A 33 -30.60 9.42 2.38
CA CYS A 33 -30.42 10.01 3.70
C CYS A 33 -30.86 11.49 3.75
N ARG A 34 -30.47 12.29 2.74
CA ARG A 34 -30.91 13.70 2.67
C ARG A 34 -32.44 13.87 2.59
N ARG A 35 -33.14 12.99 1.87
CA ARG A 35 -34.61 13.02 1.76
C ARG A 35 -35.27 12.61 3.08
N ASP A 36 -34.76 11.57 3.71
CA ASP A 36 -35.31 11.06 4.98
C ASP A 36 -35.19 12.13 6.09
N LEU A 37 -34.07 12.87 6.13
CA LEU A 37 -33.88 14.03 7.03
C LEU A 37 -34.85 15.18 6.74
N GLN A 38 -35.20 15.41 5.47
CA GLN A 38 -36.17 16.45 5.10
C GLN A 38 -37.61 16.07 5.49
N ILE A 39 -37.96 14.79 5.43
CA ILE A 39 -39.28 14.28 5.81
C ILE A 39 -39.48 14.39 7.33
N GLN A 40 -38.48 14.03 8.14
CA GLN A 40 -38.54 14.20 9.60
C GLN A 40 -38.77 15.67 10.00
N LYS A 41 -38.18 16.62 9.26
CA LYS A 41 -38.37 18.06 9.48
C LYS A 41 -39.80 18.55 9.23
N GLY A 42 -40.54 17.89 8.32
CA GLY A 42 -41.93 18.23 8.00
C GLY A 42 -42.91 17.89 9.13
N LEU A 43 -42.50 17.06 10.09
CA LEU A 43 -43.29 16.67 11.25
C LEU A 43 -42.95 17.46 12.52
N GLU A 44 -41.71 17.96 12.67
CA GLU A 44 -41.24 18.54 13.95
C GLU A 44 -41.02 20.06 13.95
N GLY A 45 -41.12 20.78 12.84
CA GLY A 45 -41.22 22.25 12.86
C GLY A 45 -40.04 23.04 13.45
N VAL A 46 -38.88 22.42 13.73
CA VAL A 46 -37.72 23.12 14.32
C VAL A 46 -36.77 23.67 13.25
N VAL A 47 -36.45 24.96 13.38
CA VAL A 47 -35.54 25.75 12.56
C VAL A 47 -34.11 25.59 13.06
N ASP A 48 -33.46 24.47 12.76
CA ASP A 48 -32.00 24.36 12.89
C ASP A 48 -31.34 23.77 11.64
N ILE A 49 -30.09 24.19 11.41
CA ILE A 49 -29.24 23.89 10.26
C ILE A 49 -29.12 22.36 10.09
N PRO A 50 -29.19 21.81 8.86
CA PRO A 50 -29.35 20.37 8.63
C PRO A 50 -28.09 19.60 9.03
N THR A 51 -28.06 19.11 10.26
CA THR A 51 -26.99 18.25 10.76
C THR A 51 -27.55 16.85 10.89
N CYS A 52 -26.91 15.90 10.23
CA CYS A 52 -27.25 14.49 10.37
C CYS A 52 -26.96 14.07 11.83
N PRO A 53 -27.86 13.34 12.52
CA PRO A 53 -27.58 12.88 13.88
C PRO A 53 -26.24 12.13 13.91
N HIS A 54 -25.50 12.24 15.02
CA HIS A 54 -24.23 11.54 15.22
C HIS A 54 -24.32 10.01 15.03
N HIS A 55 -25.54 9.45 15.04
CA HIS A 55 -25.88 8.11 14.57
C HIS A 55 -27.00 8.18 13.53
N CYS A 56 -26.66 8.05 12.25
CA CYS A 56 -27.64 7.97 11.18
C CYS A 56 -27.70 6.54 10.67
N GLN A 57 -28.80 5.82 10.93
CA GLN A 57 -28.97 4.43 10.50
C GLN A 57 -28.72 4.22 8.99
N VAL A 58 -29.04 5.20 8.15
CA VAL A 58 -28.80 5.09 6.69
C VAL A 58 -27.30 5.20 6.38
N CYS A 59 -26.59 6.13 7.01
CA CYS A 59 -25.16 6.33 6.77
C CYS A 59 -24.30 5.25 7.44
N ASP A 60 -24.56 4.99 8.72
CA ASP A 60 -23.80 4.04 9.54
C ASP A 60 -24.14 2.59 9.18
N GLY A 61 -25.40 2.31 8.83
CA GLY A 61 -25.86 0.98 8.47
C GLY A 61 -25.65 0.59 7.00
N THR A 62 -25.48 1.54 6.07
CA THR A 62 -25.40 1.20 4.64
C THR A 62 -24.27 1.86 3.86
N PHE A 63 -23.92 3.12 4.14
CA PHE A 63 -22.89 3.82 3.36
C PHE A 63 -21.49 3.30 3.68
N PHE A 64 -21.06 3.37 4.95
CA PHE A 64 -19.72 2.94 5.34
C PHE A 64 -19.49 1.43 5.14
N PRO A 65 -20.44 0.53 5.47
CA PRO A 65 -20.28 -0.89 5.16
C PRO A 65 -20.18 -1.17 3.65
N SER A 66 -20.97 -0.47 2.83
CA SER A 66 -20.87 -0.61 1.36
C SER A 66 -19.52 -0.13 0.84
N LEU A 67 -19.03 1.00 1.33
CA LEU A 67 -17.74 1.54 0.92
C LEU A 67 -16.59 0.66 1.39
N LEU A 68 -16.64 0.16 2.63
CA LEU A 68 -15.62 -0.75 3.16
C LEU A 68 -15.53 -2.04 2.34
N LYS A 69 -16.67 -2.61 1.94
CA LYS A 69 -16.71 -3.75 1.02
C LYS A 69 -16.05 -3.43 -0.33
N GLU A 70 -16.42 -2.30 -0.94
CA GLU A 70 -15.81 -1.85 -2.21
C GLU A 70 -14.29 -1.62 -2.06
N MET A 71 -13.83 -1.08 -0.92
CA MET A 71 -12.40 -0.90 -0.61
C MET A 71 -11.67 -2.24 -0.47
N SER A 72 -12.24 -3.19 0.26
CA SER A 72 -11.66 -4.53 0.43
C SER A 72 -11.52 -5.26 -0.91
N GLU A 73 -12.53 -5.20 -1.78
CA GLU A 73 -12.47 -5.78 -3.13
C GLU A 73 -11.38 -5.12 -3.99
N ILE A 74 -11.24 -3.78 -3.91
CA ILE A 74 -10.21 -3.02 -4.62
C ILE A 74 -8.80 -3.40 -4.15
N VAL A 75 -8.57 -3.37 -2.83
CA VAL A 75 -7.26 -3.67 -2.24
C VAL A 75 -6.88 -5.13 -2.48
N GLY A 76 -7.81 -6.07 -2.29
CA GLY A 76 -7.57 -7.49 -2.56
C GLY A 76 -7.19 -7.75 -4.02
N CYS A 77 -7.95 -7.19 -4.96
CA CYS A 77 -7.64 -7.33 -6.39
C CYS A 77 -6.30 -6.68 -6.76
N PHE A 78 -6.00 -5.50 -6.21
CA PHE A 78 -4.72 -4.83 -6.44
C PHE A 78 -3.54 -5.67 -5.92
N ASN A 79 -3.60 -6.08 -4.66
CA ASN A 79 -2.52 -6.85 -4.01
C ASN A 79 -2.28 -8.17 -4.74
N GLU A 80 -3.33 -8.92 -5.07
CA GLU A 80 -3.21 -10.20 -5.78
C GLU A 80 -2.54 -10.03 -7.15
N ARG A 81 -2.92 -9.00 -7.91
CA ARG A 81 -2.35 -8.75 -9.24
C ARG A 81 -0.92 -8.23 -9.18
N ALA A 82 -0.65 -7.31 -8.25
CA ALA A 82 0.67 -6.73 -8.06
C ALA A 82 1.67 -7.82 -7.60
N GLN A 83 1.28 -8.63 -6.62
CA GLN A 83 2.10 -9.74 -6.15
C GLN A 83 2.38 -10.74 -7.27
N LYS A 84 1.36 -11.16 -8.04
CA LYS A 84 1.56 -12.06 -9.19
C LYS A 84 2.53 -11.46 -10.20
N LEU A 85 2.40 -10.18 -10.54
CA LEU A 85 3.28 -9.51 -11.49
C LEU A 85 4.73 -9.48 -10.99
N LEU A 86 4.94 -9.14 -9.71
CA LEU A 86 6.26 -9.05 -9.11
C LEU A 86 6.90 -10.43 -8.95
N ASP A 87 6.13 -11.45 -8.51
CA ASP A 87 6.58 -12.84 -8.46
C ASP A 87 7.04 -13.34 -9.83
N LEU A 88 6.30 -12.98 -10.89
CA LEU A 88 6.69 -13.29 -12.28
C LEU A 88 7.98 -12.59 -12.70
N HIS A 89 8.15 -11.33 -12.29
CA HIS A 89 9.33 -10.54 -12.62
C HIS A 89 10.59 -11.02 -11.90
N LEU A 90 10.48 -11.28 -10.60
CA LEU A 90 11.58 -11.69 -9.72
C LEU A 90 11.94 -13.17 -9.87
N ALA A 91 11.09 -13.99 -10.51
CA ALA A 91 11.36 -15.40 -10.72
C ALA A 91 12.65 -15.63 -11.52
N SER A 92 13.63 -16.26 -10.87
CA SER A 92 14.86 -16.76 -11.49
C SER A 92 14.95 -18.30 -11.41
N GLY A 93 15.86 -18.90 -12.18
CA GLY A 93 16.17 -20.33 -12.12
C GLY A 93 14.96 -21.28 -12.28
N VAL A 94 14.85 -22.26 -11.39
CA VAL A 94 13.80 -23.31 -11.42
C VAL A 94 12.40 -22.76 -11.17
N ARG A 95 12.27 -21.67 -10.38
CA ARG A 95 10.99 -21.00 -10.12
C ARG A 95 10.42 -20.40 -11.40
N LYS A 96 11.27 -19.81 -12.25
CA LYS A 96 10.89 -19.33 -13.59
C LYS A 96 10.38 -20.45 -14.49
N TYR A 97 11.03 -21.63 -14.45
CA TYR A 97 10.64 -22.80 -15.22
C TYR A 97 9.30 -23.40 -14.74
N TYR A 98 9.08 -23.48 -13.43
CA TYR A 98 7.83 -23.97 -12.85
C TYR A 98 6.63 -23.08 -13.21
N ILE A 99 6.81 -21.76 -13.14
CA ILE A 99 5.79 -20.78 -13.55
C ILE A 99 5.53 -20.89 -15.06
N TRP A 100 6.58 -21.10 -15.87
CA TRP A 100 6.45 -21.34 -17.30
C TRP A 100 5.63 -22.60 -17.61
N PHE A 101 5.82 -23.69 -16.86
CA PHE A 101 5.08 -24.95 -17.01
C PHE A 101 3.62 -24.88 -16.54
N LYS A 102 3.29 -24.05 -15.54
CA LYS A 102 1.93 -23.91 -15.00
C LYS A 102 0.99 -23.02 -15.84
N GLY A 103 1.47 -22.48 -16.96
CA GLY A 103 0.61 -21.97 -18.03
C GLY A 103 0.60 -20.44 -18.20
N LYS A 104 0.74 -20.03 -19.47
CA LYS A 104 0.61 -18.68 -20.05
C LYS A 104 1.72 -17.66 -19.75
N LEU A 105 2.97 -17.99 -20.09
CA LEU A 105 4.02 -16.96 -20.22
C LEU A 105 4.54 -16.85 -21.64
N GLN A 106 3.77 -16.13 -22.44
CA GLN A 106 4.32 -15.39 -23.57
C GLN A 106 3.96 -13.92 -23.39
N GLY A 107 4.33 -13.36 -22.23
CA GLY A 107 4.22 -11.93 -21.95
C GLY A 107 5.52 -11.25 -22.35
N ASN A 108 5.51 -10.49 -23.43
CA ASN A 108 6.62 -9.59 -23.80
C ASN A 108 6.97 -8.72 -22.57
N HIS A 109 8.25 -8.49 -22.24
CA HIS A 109 8.66 -7.60 -21.13
C HIS A 109 7.93 -6.25 -21.12
N VAL A 110 7.55 -5.77 -22.31
CA VAL A 110 6.75 -4.57 -22.52
C VAL A 110 5.36 -4.68 -21.88
N ALA A 111 4.70 -5.84 -21.96
CA ALA A 111 3.39 -6.08 -21.38
C ALA A 111 3.43 -6.09 -19.84
N LEU A 112 4.47 -6.65 -19.22
CA LEU A 112 4.66 -6.61 -17.76
C LEU A 112 4.87 -5.18 -17.26
N ILE A 113 5.69 -4.39 -17.96
CA ILE A 113 5.89 -2.96 -17.65
C ILE A 113 4.57 -2.21 -17.74
N GLN A 114 3.80 -2.45 -18.81
CA GLN A 114 2.52 -1.77 -18.99
C GLN A 114 1.51 -2.17 -17.91
N GLU A 115 1.40 -3.47 -17.60
CA GLU A 115 0.51 -3.95 -16.54
C GLU A 115 0.87 -3.33 -15.18
N GLY A 116 2.16 -3.23 -14.86
CA GLY A 116 2.60 -2.55 -13.65
C GLY A 116 2.14 -1.08 -13.63
N LYS A 117 2.21 -0.37 -14.76
CA LYS A 117 1.83 1.06 -14.83
C LYS A 117 0.32 1.21 -14.66
N ASP A 118 -0.43 0.30 -15.24
CA ASP A 118 -1.88 0.24 -15.12
C ASP A 118 -2.30 -0.04 -13.68
N LEU A 119 -1.56 -0.90 -12.95
CA LEU A 119 -1.80 -1.18 -11.52
C LEU A 119 -1.50 0.04 -10.63
N VAL A 120 -0.39 0.75 -10.84
CA VAL A 120 -0.11 2.00 -10.10
C VAL A 120 -1.19 3.05 -10.37
N THR A 121 -1.57 3.21 -11.65
CA THR A 121 -2.67 4.10 -12.04
C THR A 121 -3.99 3.71 -11.38
N TYR A 122 -4.30 2.41 -11.35
CA TYR A 122 -5.48 1.85 -10.70
C TYR A 122 -5.52 2.18 -9.20
N ALA A 123 -4.41 1.99 -8.49
CA ALA A 123 -4.29 2.35 -7.08
C ALA A 123 -4.55 3.85 -6.84
N MET A 124 -3.86 4.70 -7.59
CA MET A 124 -3.95 6.16 -7.44
C MET A 124 -5.35 6.71 -7.76
N ILE A 125 -5.98 6.23 -8.85
CA ILE A 125 -7.33 6.64 -9.24
C ILE A 125 -8.38 6.19 -8.22
N ASN A 126 -8.28 4.95 -7.71
CA ASN A 126 -9.21 4.44 -6.69
C ASN A 126 -9.03 5.15 -5.34
N ALA A 127 -7.81 5.40 -4.89
CA ALA A 127 -7.55 6.19 -3.70
C ALA A 127 -8.16 7.60 -3.80
N THR A 128 -8.02 8.23 -4.97
CA THR A 128 -8.64 9.52 -5.27
C THR A 128 -10.17 9.43 -5.22
N ALA A 129 -10.75 8.37 -5.78
CA ALA A 129 -12.19 8.15 -5.79
C ALA A 129 -12.76 7.99 -4.38
N ILE A 130 -12.13 7.17 -3.54
CA ILE A 130 -12.49 6.96 -2.13
C ILE A 130 -12.42 8.29 -1.37
N ARG A 131 -11.30 9.03 -1.50
CA ARG A 131 -11.14 10.35 -0.87
C ARG A 131 -12.23 11.32 -1.30
N LYS A 132 -12.60 11.35 -2.59
CA LYS A 132 -13.64 12.26 -3.11
C LYS A 132 -15.04 11.86 -2.65
N ILE A 133 -15.37 10.58 -2.50
CA ILE A 133 -16.69 10.16 -2.01
C ILE A 133 -16.83 10.41 -0.51
N LEU A 134 -15.76 10.23 0.28
CA LEU A 134 -15.73 10.59 1.71
C LEU A 134 -15.86 12.10 1.91
N LYS A 135 -15.10 12.93 1.16
CA LYS A 135 -15.30 14.40 1.17
C LYS A 135 -16.73 14.80 0.79
N LYS A 136 -17.36 14.04 -0.11
CA LYS A 136 -18.76 14.30 -0.49
C LYS A 136 -19.71 13.94 0.66
N TYR A 137 -19.45 12.86 1.39
CA TYR A 137 -20.19 12.50 2.60
C TYR A 137 -20.14 13.66 3.60
N ASP A 138 -18.94 14.08 3.99
CA ASP A 138 -18.74 15.16 4.98
C ASP A 138 -19.44 16.45 4.55
N LYS A 139 -19.37 16.79 3.26
CA LYS A 139 -20.07 17.96 2.70
C LYS A 139 -21.60 17.85 2.72
N VAL A 140 -22.17 16.64 2.55
CA VAL A 140 -23.62 16.44 2.57
C VAL A 140 -24.16 16.44 4.00
N HIS A 141 -23.38 15.95 4.96
CA HIS A 141 -23.79 15.77 6.36
C HIS A 141 -23.29 16.86 7.30
N TYR A 142 -22.49 17.82 6.81
CA TYR A 142 -21.79 18.82 7.62
C TYR A 142 -21.02 18.18 8.79
N SER A 143 -20.34 17.07 8.51
CA SER A 143 -19.68 16.24 9.53
C SER A 143 -18.20 15.97 9.19
N LYS A 144 -17.50 15.31 10.12
CA LYS A 144 -16.13 14.81 9.95
C LYS A 144 -16.04 13.28 9.96
N GLN A 145 -17.19 12.59 9.87
CA GLN A 145 -17.22 11.13 9.98
C GLN A 145 -16.58 10.44 8.77
N GLY A 146 -16.66 11.03 7.57
CA GLY A 146 -15.96 10.53 6.39
C GLY A 146 -14.44 10.59 6.55
N GLN A 147 -13.93 11.66 7.18
CA GLN A 147 -12.52 11.75 7.57
C GLN A 147 -12.16 10.73 8.66
N ALA A 148 -12.99 10.58 9.71
CA ALA A 148 -12.77 9.59 10.75
C ALA A 148 -12.74 8.15 10.20
N PHE A 149 -13.66 7.83 9.29
CA PHE A 149 -13.67 6.56 8.56
C PHE A 149 -12.40 6.36 7.74
N LYS A 150 -11.85 7.41 7.12
CA LYS A 150 -10.56 7.30 6.40
C LYS A 150 -9.45 6.87 7.34
N SER A 151 -9.36 7.48 8.52
CA SER A 151 -8.37 7.12 9.55
C SER A 151 -8.60 5.71 10.09
N GLN A 152 -9.85 5.31 10.30
CA GLN A 152 -10.18 3.94 10.68
C GLN A 152 -9.79 2.92 9.59
N ALA A 153 -10.05 3.24 8.32
CA ALA A 153 -9.70 2.37 7.20
C ALA A 153 -8.17 2.19 7.06
N GLN A 154 -7.37 3.17 7.47
CA GLN A 154 -5.91 3.05 7.55
C GLN A 154 -5.50 2.00 8.58
N SER A 155 -6.06 2.07 9.80
CA SER A 155 -5.84 1.04 10.84
C SER A 155 -6.42 -0.33 10.49
N MET A 156 -7.28 -0.42 9.48
CA MET A 156 -7.79 -1.70 8.97
C MET A 156 -7.01 -2.21 7.76
N HIS A 157 -5.92 -1.54 7.38
CA HIS A 157 -5.11 -1.84 6.19
C HIS A 157 -5.91 -1.82 4.87
N MET A 158 -6.95 -0.98 4.80
CA MET A 158 -7.84 -0.86 3.64
C MET A 158 -7.52 0.36 2.75
N GLU A 159 -6.48 1.14 3.08
CA GLU A 159 -5.98 2.20 2.18
C GLU A 159 -4.97 1.63 1.18
N ILE A 160 -5.38 1.54 -0.09
CA ILE A 160 -4.53 1.01 -1.18
C ILE A 160 -3.17 1.71 -1.33
N LEU A 161 -3.06 2.98 -0.92
CA LEU A 161 -1.80 3.73 -0.97
C LEU A 161 -0.79 3.29 0.09
N GLN A 162 -1.23 2.59 1.13
CA GLN A 162 -0.37 2.00 2.16
C GLN A 162 -0.01 0.54 1.84
N SER A 163 -0.47 0.01 0.70
CA SER A 163 -0.13 -1.35 0.31
C SER A 163 1.37 -1.45 0.01
N PRO A 164 2.09 -2.43 0.60
CA PRO A 164 3.50 -2.66 0.30
C PRO A 164 3.74 -2.91 -1.19
N TRP A 165 2.77 -3.55 -1.85
CA TRP A 165 2.83 -3.86 -3.27
C TRP A 165 2.80 -2.60 -4.15
N LEU A 166 2.24 -1.49 -3.67
CA LEU A 166 2.34 -0.22 -4.40
C LEU A 166 3.77 0.31 -4.37
N CYS A 167 4.44 0.25 -3.22
CA CYS A 167 5.84 0.65 -3.09
C CYS A 167 6.73 -0.21 -4.00
N GLU A 168 6.55 -1.53 -4.01
CA GLU A 168 7.26 -2.46 -4.90
C GLU A 168 7.00 -2.14 -6.38
N LEU A 169 5.75 -1.91 -6.78
CA LEU A 169 5.44 -1.54 -8.17
C LEU A 169 6.09 -0.22 -8.58
N MET A 170 6.14 0.75 -7.67
CA MET A 170 6.82 2.02 -7.92
C MET A 170 8.32 1.82 -8.13
N ALA A 171 8.97 0.99 -7.30
CA ALA A 171 10.38 0.65 -7.45
C ALA A 171 10.67 -0.14 -8.73
N PHE A 172 9.83 -1.15 -9.04
CA PHE A 172 9.84 -1.91 -10.28
C PHE A 172 9.82 -1.01 -11.52
N HIS A 173 8.97 0.03 -11.53
CA HIS A 173 8.90 0.96 -12.66
C HIS A 173 10.19 1.77 -12.84
N ILE A 174 10.82 2.19 -11.75
CA ILE A 174 12.07 2.95 -11.79
C ILE A 174 13.21 2.03 -12.26
N ASN A 175 13.33 0.84 -11.65
CA ASN A 175 14.33 -0.16 -12.00
C ASN A 175 14.28 -0.52 -13.50
N LEU A 176 13.09 -0.64 -14.07
CA LEU A 176 12.94 -0.94 -15.50
C LEU A 176 13.09 0.28 -16.41
N ARG A 177 12.79 1.50 -15.95
CA ARG A 177 13.01 2.74 -16.70
C ARG A 177 14.50 3.00 -16.90
N GLU A 178 15.32 2.79 -15.87
CA GLU A 178 16.77 2.98 -15.94
C GLU A 178 17.46 1.97 -16.87
N SER A 179 16.88 0.78 -17.04
CA SER A 179 17.38 -0.23 -18.00
C SER A 179 17.16 0.13 -19.47
N LYS A 180 16.29 1.09 -19.78
CA LYS A 180 15.90 1.47 -21.16
C LYS A 180 16.00 2.97 -21.38
N ALA A 181 17.22 3.48 -21.47
CA ALA A 181 17.45 4.77 -22.11
C ALA A 181 16.98 4.70 -23.57
N LYS A 182 15.91 5.46 -23.89
CA LYS A 182 15.27 5.71 -25.20
C LYS A 182 14.06 4.83 -25.55
N SER A 183 12.86 5.30 -25.19
CA SER A 183 11.69 5.19 -26.10
C SER A 183 10.66 6.31 -25.83
N ARG A 184 10.02 6.75 -26.92
CA ARG A 184 9.25 8.00 -27.07
C ARG A 184 7.92 8.01 -26.31
N LYS A 185 7.49 9.23 -25.99
CA LYS A 185 6.24 9.64 -25.34
C LYS A 185 5.00 9.04 -26.01
N ALA A 186 4.30 8.18 -25.28
CA ALA A 186 2.84 8.02 -25.40
C ALA A 186 2.20 8.80 -24.24
N PRO A 187 0.99 9.38 -24.42
CA PRO A 187 0.33 10.14 -23.37
C PRO A 187 -0.21 9.17 -22.31
N ALA A 188 0.64 8.76 -21.38
CA ALA A 188 0.27 7.89 -20.27
C ALA A 188 -0.47 8.72 -19.20
N LEU A 189 -1.42 8.10 -18.51
CA LEU A 189 -2.20 8.76 -17.46
C LEU A 189 -1.38 9.09 -16.18
N PHE A 190 -0.06 8.93 -16.24
CA PHE A 190 0.86 8.76 -15.13
C PHE A 190 2.20 9.40 -15.51
N ASP A 191 2.68 10.35 -14.71
CA ASP A 191 3.86 11.16 -15.04
C ASP A 191 5.20 10.48 -14.67
N GLY A 192 5.13 9.31 -14.01
CA GLY A 192 6.29 8.53 -13.61
C GLY A 192 6.44 8.44 -12.09
N CYS A 193 7.13 7.40 -11.64
CA CYS A 193 7.72 7.36 -10.30
C CYS A 193 9.14 7.92 -10.36
N SER A 194 9.59 8.49 -9.25
CA SER A 194 10.97 8.95 -9.06
C SER A 194 11.44 8.66 -7.64
N LEU A 195 12.73 8.37 -7.51
CA LEU A 195 13.44 8.37 -6.24
C LEU A 195 14.18 9.70 -6.11
N THR A 196 14.00 10.39 -4.99
CA THR A 196 14.65 11.67 -4.71
C THR A 196 15.37 11.62 -3.38
N PHE A 197 16.47 12.37 -3.26
CA PHE A 197 17.23 12.49 -2.01
C PHE A 197 17.18 13.94 -1.54
N ASN A 198 16.45 14.20 -0.46
CA ASN A 198 16.37 15.52 0.18
C ASN A 198 17.20 15.48 1.46
N ASP A 199 18.26 16.30 1.54
CA ASP A 199 19.20 16.31 2.68
C ASP A 199 19.74 14.92 3.06
N GLY A 200 20.02 14.10 2.04
CA GLY A 200 20.50 12.72 2.23
C GLY A 200 19.42 11.69 2.56
N LYS A 201 18.16 12.10 2.74
CA LYS A 201 17.03 11.20 3.01
C LYS A 201 16.33 10.78 1.72
N PRO A 202 16.25 9.47 1.41
CA PRO A 202 15.56 9.00 0.22
C PRO A 202 14.04 9.05 0.41
N SER A 203 13.34 9.53 -0.62
CA SER A 203 11.89 9.45 -0.71
C SER A 203 11.45 8.98 -2.10
N LEU A 204 10.46 8.08 -2.10
CA LEU A 204 9.87 7.53 -3.31
C LEU A 204 8.58 8.27 -3.62
N SER A 205 8.56 8.97 -4.75
CA SER A 205 7.44 9.82 -5.15
C SER A 205 6.78 9.34 -6.43
N CYS A 206 5.47 9.56 -6.51
CA CYS A 206 4.65 9.24 -7.67
C CYS A 206 3.55 10.29 -7.84
N GLU A 207 3.37 10.79 -9.06
CA GLU A 207 2.38 11.81 -9.38
C GLU A 207 1.37 11.32 -10.42
N LEU A 208 0.09 11.53 -10.13
CA LEU A 208 -1.01 11.24 -11.04
C LEU A 208 -1.77 12.54 -11.37
N PHE A 209 -1.52 13.11 -12.55
CA PHE A 209 -2.17 14.31 -13.14
C PHE A 209 -2.61 15.37 -12.12
N ASP A 210 -1.68 15.98 -11.38
CA ASP A 210 -1.96 17.08 -10.44
C ASP A 210 -3.09 16.80 -9.40
N LEU A 211 -3.52 15.54 -9.24
CA LEU A 211 -4.67 15.16 -8.41
C LEU A 211 -4.23 14.55 -7.09
N VAL A 212 -3.14 13.77 -7.10
CA VAL A 212 -2.53 13.15 -5.92
C VAL A 212 -1.02 12.99 -6.16
N LYS A 213 -0.23 13.51 -5.22
CA LYS A 213 1.18 13.19 -5.03
C LYS A 213 1.28 12.18 -3.89
N LEU A 214 1.87 11.03 -4.18
CA LEU A 214 2.30 10.06 -3.17
C LEU A 214 3.78 10.29 -2.93
N ASP A 215 4.18 10.34 -1.67
CA ASP A 215 5.57 10.45 -1.23
C ASP A 215 5.76 9.50 -0.06
N ILE A 216 6.69 8.58 -0.20
CA ILE A 216 7.00 7.53 0.78
C ILE A 216 8.41 7.82 1.28
N ASP A 217 8.53 8.15 2.57
CA ASP A 217 9.82 8.27 3.25
C ASP A 217 10.46 6.87 3.37
N LEU A 218 11.68 6.74 2.88
CA LEU A 218 12.46 5.51 2.91
C LEU A 218 13.52 5.54 4.02
N THR A 219 13.33 6.37 5.04
CA THR A 219 14.14 6.41 6.26
C THR A 219 13.57 5.44 7.29
N CYS A 220 14.40 4.55 7.83
CA CYS A 220 14.01 3.68 8.93
C CYS A 220 13.88 4.49 10.21
N SER A 221 12.71 4.47 10.84
CA SER A 221 12.49 5.23 12.09
C SER A 221 13.19 4.67 13.34
N ILE A 222 13.84 3.50 13.22
CA ILE A 222 14.62 2.90 14.32
C ILE A 222 16.08 3.34 14.24
N CYS A 223 16.77 3.08 13.12
CA CYS A 223 18.18 3.46 12.96
C CYS A 223 18.38 4.87 12.41
N LEU A 224 17.30 5.52 11.94
CA LEU A 224 17.29 6.87 11.34
C LEU A 224 18.07 7.01 10.02
N ASP A 225 18.54 5.89 9.47
CA ASP A 225 19.21 5.82 8.16
C ASP A 225 18.25 5.37 7.04
N THR A 226 18.74 5.38 5.80
CA THR A 226 18.04 4.77 4.66
C THR A 226 17.75 3.29 4.95
N VAL A 227 16.50 2.87 4.73
CA VAL A 227 16.09 1.47 4.92
C VAL A 227 17.00 0.51 4.15
N PHE A 228 17.44 -0.56 4.82
CA PHE A 228 18.32 -1.58 4.27
C PHE A 228 17.68 -2.95 4.48
N ASP A 229 17.67 -3.80 3.45
CA ASP A 229 16.84 -5.02 3.42
C ASP A 229 15.39 -4.70 3.86
N PRO A 230 14.70 -3.80 3.12
CA PRO A 230 13.47 -3.19 3.59
C PRO A 230 12.34 -4.20 3.72
N VAL A 231 11.65 -4.13 4.87
CA VAL A 231 10.41 -4.86 5.13
C VAL A 231 9.28 -3.90 5.43
N SER A 232 8.12 -4.15 4.83
CA SER A 232 6.88 -3.50 5.22
C SER A 232 6.11 -4.38 6.19
N LEU A 233 5.75 -3.82 7.35
CA LEU A 233 4.79 -4.45 8.25
C LEU A 233 3.38 -4.40 7.65
N THR A 234 2.43 -5.16 8.19
CA THR A 234 1.04 -5.17 7.68
C THR A 234 0.36 -3.80 7.81
N CYS A 235 0.80 -2.99 8.77
CA CYS A 235 0.39 -1.58 8.93
C CYS A 235 0.96 -0.61 7.88
N GLY A 236 1.75 -1.11 6.92
CA GLY A 236 2.30 -0.32 5.81
C GLY A 236 3.55 0.48 6.16
N HIS A 237 4.04 0.41 7.41
CA HIS A 237 5.29 1.05 7.81
C HIS A 237 6.50 0.20 7.40
N ILE A 238 7.53 0.88 6.87
CA ILE A 238 8.74 0.25 6.33
C ILE A 238 9.90 0.43 7.29
N PHE A 239 10.66 -0.64 7.52
CA PHE A 239 11.85 -0.67 8.38
C PHE A 239 12.96 -1.49 7.73
N CYS A 240 14.19 -1.38 8.23
CA CYS A 240 15.22 -2.37 7.93
C CYS A 240 14.83 -3.73 8.54
N TYR A 241 15.16 -4.85 7.88
CA TYR A 241 14.85 -6.18 8.39
C TYR A 241 15.35 -6.41 9.82
N MET A 242 16.63 -6.12 10.09
CA MET A 242 17.21 -6.30 11.42
C MET A 242 16.56 -5.40 12.48
N CYS A 243 16.20 -4.17 12.11
CA CYS A 243 15.49 -3.25 13.00
C CYS A 243 14.09 -3.77 13.33
N ALA A 244 13.36 -4.31 12.35
CA ALA A 244 12.07 -4.93 12.58
C ALA A 244 12.18 -6.18 13.46
N CYS A 245 13.19 -7.03 13.26
CA CYS A 245 13.44 -8.21 14.09
C CYS A 245 13.70 -7.81 15.55
N SER A 246 14.58 -6.83 15.77
CA SER A 246 14.86 -6.30 17.10
C SER A 246 13.61 -5.72 17.76
N ALA A 247 12.81 -4.93 17.04
CA ALA A 247 11.57 -4.35 17.55
C ALA A 247 10.48 -5.40 17.86
N ALA A 248 10.50 -6.54 17.18
CA ALA A 248 9.62 -7.67 17.43
C ALA A 248 10.16 -8.64 18.49
N SER A 249 11.32 -8.36 19.09
CA SER A 249 12.00 -9.25 20.03
C SER A 249 12.27 -10.66 19.46
N VAL A 250 12.57 -10.74 18.17
CA VAL A 250 12.89 -12.00 17.46
C VAL A 250 14.29 -11.96 16.89
N THR A 251 14.93 -13.12 16.75
CA THR A 251 16.20 -13.19 16.04
C THR A 251 15.97 -13.09 14.53
N ILE A 252 17.00 -12.67 13.79
CA ILE A 252 16.99 -12.69 12.33
C ILE A 252 16.88 -14.11 11.75
N VAL A 253 17.23 -15.15 12.53
CA VAL A 253 17.18 -16.55 12.10
C VAL A 253 15.75 -17.07 12.16
N ASP A 254 15.05 -16.77 13.25
CA ASP A 254 13.64 -17.14 13.40
C ASP A 254 12.73 -16.31 12.49
N GLY A 255 13.09 -15.03 12.31
CA GLY A 255 12.39 -14.09 11.46
C GLY A 255 11.09 -13.54 12.05
N LEU A 256 10.48 -12.58 11.34
CA LEU A 256 9.33 -11.80 11.83
C LEU A 256 8.04 -12.61 12.02
N LYS A 257 7.94 -13.80 11.41
CA LYS A 257 6.74 -14.64 11.47
C LYS A 257 6.47 -15.22 12.85
N ILE A 258 7.51 -15.36 13.68
CA ILE A 258 7.40 -15.91 15.04
C ILE A 258 7.14 -14.83 16.10
N ALA A 259 7.06 -13.56 15.68
CA ALA A 259 6.83 -12.45 16.59
C ALA A 259 5.51 -12.64 17.34
N GLU A 260 5.51 -12.35 18.65
CA GLU A 260 4.28 -12.48 19.43
C GLU A 260 3.22 -11.47 18.96
N PRO A 261 1.92 -11.85 18.92
CA PRO A 261 0.85 -10.94 18.48
C PRO A 261 0.72 -9.65 19.31
N LYS A 262 1.29 -9.63 20.52
CA LYS A 262 1.31 -8.45 21.40
C LYS A 262 2.31 -7.39 20.95
N GLU A 263 3.31 -7.77 20.15
CA GLU A 263 4.37 -6.88 19.69
C GLU A 263 3.80 -5.83 18.75
N LYS A 264 4.30 -4.59 18.91
CA LYS A 264 3.71 -3.40 18.30
C LYS A 264 4.64 -2.78 17.28
N CYS A 265 4.06 -2.19 16.24
CA CYS A 265 4.76 -1.31 15.33
C CYS A 265 5.41 -0.15 16.11
N PRO A 266 6.71 0.14 15.92
CA PRO A 266 7.38 1.28 16.56
C PRO A 266 6.78 2.65 16.19
N LEU A 267 6.16 2.75 15.00
CA LEU A 267 5.58 3.99 14.48
C LEU A 267 4.12 4.20 14.89
N CYS A 268 3.23 3.27 14.53
CA CYS A 268 1.80 3.42 14.81
C CYS A 268 1.30 2.72 16.07
N ARG A 269 2.15 1.92 16.75
CA ARG A 269 1.82 1.15 17.96
C ARG A 269 0.72 0.10 17.79
N GLU A 270 0.38 -0.22 16.55
CA GLU A 270 -0.54 -1.30 16.22
C GLU A 270 0.11 -2.67 16.50
N ALA A 271 -0.63 -3.56 17.16
CA ALA A 271 -0.16 -4.88 17.56
C ALA A 271 -0.38 -5.91 16.44
N GLY A 272 0.41 -6.98 16.42
CA GLY A 272 0.21 -8.11 15.51
C GLY A 272 0.59 -7.82 14.05
N VAL A 273 1.47 -6.85 13.82
CA VAL A 273 1.79 -6.34 12.47
C VAL A 273 2.96 -7.07 11.77
N TYR A 274 3.62 -8.00 12.47
CA TYR A 274 4.88 -8.62 12.04
C TYR A 274 4.68 -9.94 11.27
N GLU A 275 3.66 -10.75 11.60
CA GLU A 275 3.43 -12.07 11.02
C GLU A 275 3.29 -12.03 9.48
N GLY A 276 2.61 -11.00 8.98
CA GLY A 276 2.37 -10.78 7.55
C GLY A 276 3.34 -9.78 6.90
N ALA A 277 4.51 -9.53 7.49
CA ALA A 277 5.48 -8.59 6.92
C ALA A 277 5.96 -9.05 5.53
N VAL A 278 6.15 -8.08 4.63
CA VAL A 278 6.54 -8.30 3.23
C VAL A 278 7.94 -7.72 3.00
N HIS A 279 8.87 -8.54 2.51
CA HIS A 279 10.16 -8.05 2.01
C HIS A 279 9.96 -7.29 0.69
N LEU A 280 10.56 -6.11 0.60
CA LEU A 280 10.42 -5.21 -0.53
C LEU A 280 11.65 -5.35 -1.46
N GLU A 281 11.65 -6.38 -2.29
CA GLU A 281 12.78 -6.77 -3.13
C GLU A 281 13.11 -5.75 -4.24
N GLU A 282 12.10 -5.23 -4.95
CA GLU A 282 12.33 -4.22 -5.98
C GLU A 282 12.84 -2.91 -5.37
N LEU A 283 12.31 -2.55 -4.19
CA LEU A 283 12.81 -1.40 -3.45
C LEU A 283 14.27 -1.61 -3.01
N ASN A 284 14.60 -2.81 -2.52
CA ASN A 284 15.96 -3.18 -2.14
C ASN A 284 16.93 -3.06 -3.32
N ILE A 285 16.54 -3.57 -4.50
CA ILE A 285 17.31 -3.45 -5.74
C ILE A 285 17.49 -1.97 -6.12
N LEU A 286 16.41 -1.18 -6.07
CA LEU A 286 16.44 0.24 -6.42
C LEU A 286 17.41 1.02 -5.53
N LEU A 287 17.32 0.84 -4.22
CA LEU A 287 18.18 1.50 -3.25
C LEU A 287 19.64 1.08 -3.44
N SER A 288 19.92 -0.21 -3.61
CA SER A 288 21.29 -0.70 -3.85
C SER A 288 21.98 -0.05 -5.05
N ARG A 289 21.22 0.30 -6.10
CA ARG A 289 21.74 0.98 -7.30
C ARG A 289 21.88 2.48 -7.11
N SER A 290 20.96 3.08 -6.36
CA SER A 290 20.86 4.54 -6.20
C SER A 290 21.81 5.10 -5.14
N CYS A 291 22.20 4.32 -4.12
CA CYS A 291 23.13 4.73 -3.08
C CYS A 291 24.27 3.72 -2.83
N HIS A 292 25.00 3.37 -3.90
CA HIS A 292 25.99 2.28 -3.92
C HIS A 292 27.02 2.31 -2.76
N GLU A 293 27.68 3.44 -2.50
CA GLU A 293 28.72 3.52 -1.47
C GLU A 293 28.18 3.26 -0.05
N TYR A 294 27.07 3.92 0.30
CA TYR A 294 26.36 3.67 1.57
C TYR A 294 25.91 2.21 1.65
N TRP A 295 25.37 1.67 0.56
CA TRP A 295 24.84 0.32 0.51
C TRP A 295 25.92 -0.74 0.73
N GLU A 296 27.10 -0.56 0.12
CA GLU A 296 28.23 -1.48 0.27
C GLU A 296 28.78 -1.47 1.72
N GLN A 297 28.93 -0.28 2.31
CA GLN A 297 29.35 -0.14 3.71
C GLN A 297 28.33 -0.78 4.68
N ARG A 298 27.04 -0.52 4.45
CA ARG A 298 25.96 -1.08 5.28
C ARG A 298 25.91 -2.60 5.16
N LEU A 299 26.08 -3.15 3.95
CA LEU A 299 26.12 -4.59 3.71
C LEU A 299 27.26 -5.27 4.45
N GLN A 300 28.46 -4.70 4.47
CA GLN A 300 29.60 -5.26 5.21
C GLN A 300 29.36 -5.26 6.72
N THR A 301 28.82 -4.16 7.24
CA THR A 301 28.51 -4.00 8.66
C THR A 301 27.44 -4.98 9.11
N GLU A 302 26.29 -5.00 8.43
CA GLU A 302 25.19 -5.90 8.78
C GLU A 302 25.54 -7.37 8.55
N ARG A 303 26.38 -7.71 7.56
CA ARG A 303 26.81 -9.11 7.38
C ARG A 303 27.54 -9.64 8.61
N THR A 304 28.43 -8.84 9.19
CA THR A 304 29.15 -9.22 10.41
C THR A 304 28.18 -9.41 11.58
N GLU A 305 27.26 -8.48 11.75
CA GLU A 305 26.24 -8.54 12.81
C GLU A 305 25.30 -9.74 12.64
N ARG A 306 24.86 -10.02 11.40
CA ARG A 306 24.00 -11.17 11.09
C ARG A 306 24.68 -12.50 11.40
N ILE A 307 25.95 -12.64 11.06
CA ILE A 307 26.73 -13.86 11.38
C ILE A 307 26.83 -14.03 12.90
N GLN A 308 27.08 -12.95 13.63
CA GLN A 308 27.18 -12.99 15.10
C GLN A 308 25.84 -13.39 15.75
N GLN A 309 24.73 -12.75 15.36
CA GLN A 309 23.39 -13.09 15.88
C GLN A 309 23.00 -14.54 15.54
N ALA A 310 23.34 -15.02 14.34
CA ALA A 310 23.07 -16.42 13.97
C ALA A 310 23.88 -17.39 14.83
N LYS A 311 25.15 -17.09 15.11
CA LYS A 311 25.98 -17.90 16.01
C LYS A 311 25.39 -17.96 17.42
N GLU A 312 25.04 -16.80 17.99
CA GLU A 312 24.43 -16.72 19.32
C GLU A 312 23.09 -17.46 19.40
N HIS A 313 22.26 -17.35 18.37
CA HIS A 313 21.00 -18.07 18.26
C HIS A 313 21.23 -19.59 18.35
N TRP A 314 22.10 -20.14 17.51
CA TRP A 314 22.37 -21.59 17.50
C TRP A 314 23.04 -22.07 18.78
N GLU A 315 23.95 -21.29 19.36
CA GLU A 315 24.55 -21.61 20.66
C GLU A 315 23.50 -21.66 21.78
N SER A 316 22.55 -20.72 21.78
CA SER A 316 21.44 -20.70 22.73
C SER A 316 20.51 -21.90 22.55
N GLN A 317 20.18 -22.26 21.30
CA GLN A 317 19.40 -23.45 20.99
C GLN A 317 20.11 -24.73 21.44
N CYS A 318 21.42 -24.84 21.23
CA CYS A 318 22.23 -25.96 21.71
C CYS A 318 22.23 -26.04 23.25
N ARG A 319 22.40 -24.92 23.96
CA ARG A 319 22.34 -24.88 25.43
C ARG A 319 20.98 -25.33 25.96
N ALA A 320 19.90 -24.78 25.39
CA ALA A 320 18.54 -25.17 25.75
C ALA A 320 18.28 -26.67 25.50
N PHE A 321 18.78 -27.22 24.39
CA PHE A 321 18.68 -28.65 24.09
C PHE A 321 19.50 -29.52 25.07
N MET A 322 20.69 -29.06 25.48
CA MET A 322 21.54 -29.75 26.45
C MET A 322 21.08 -29.57 27.91
N GLY A 323 20.09 -28.71 28.17
CA GLY A 323 19.59 -28.43 29.52
C GLY A 323 20.56 -27.63 30.40
N VAL A 324 21.45 -26.85 29.78
CA VAL A 324 22.45 -25.97 30.43
C VAL A 324 22.02 -24.52 30.34
#